data_AF-A0A920JGX6-F1
#
_entry.id   AF-A0A920JGX6-F1
#
_cell.length_a   1.000
_cell.length_b   1.000
_cell.length_c   1.000
_cell.angle_alpha   90.00
_cell.angle_beta   90.00
_cell.angle_gamma   90.00
#
_symmetry.space_group_name_H-M   'P 1'
#
loop_
_entity.id
_entity.type
_entity.pdbx_description
1 polymer ?
#
loop_
_entity_poly.entity_id
_entity_poly.type
_entity_poly.pdbx_seq_one_letter_code
_entity_poly.pdbx_strand_id
1 'polypeptide(L)'
;MENGMDAAISRGLAYAPYADLVWCETSTPDLAEAKRFAEAMQAEFPDKMLAYNCSPSFNWKAALDDDTIAKFQRELGAMGYRFQFITLAGWHALNASMFELSKGIYRQRYVRLCRATATRVRHGR
;
A
#
# COMPACT_ATOMS: atom_id res chain seq x y z
N MET A 1 -5.22 -8.21 -28.12
CA MET A 1 -4.65 -8.28 -26.76
C MET A 1 -5.80 -8.55 -25.83
N GLU A 2 -5.83 -9.72 -25.20
CA GLU A 2 -6.71 -9.91 -24.04
C GLU A 2 -6.17 -9.03 -22.91
N ASN A 3 -7.06 -8.31 -22.22
CA ASN A 3 -6.71 -7.45 -21.09
C ASN A 3 -6.79 -8.26 -19.78
N GLY A 4 -6.24 -7.71 -18.70
CA GLY A 4 -6.35 -8.28 -17.36
C GLY A 4 -5.12 -9.07 -16.92
N MET A 5 -5.33 -9.97 -15.96
CA MET A 5 -4.22 -10.63 -15.25
C MET A 5 -3.32 -11.48 -16.15
N ASP A 6 -3.86 -12.15 -17.17
CA ASP A 6 -3.05 -12.95 -18.10
C ASP A 6 -2.06 -12.09 -18.90
N ALA A 7 -2.49 -10.89 -19.29
CA ALA A 7 -1.60 -9.93 -19.94
C ALA A 7 -0.53 -9.40 -18.98
N ALA A 8 -0.89 -9.18 -17.72
CA ALA A 8 0.06 -8.76 -16.69
C ALA A 8 1.11 -9.84 -16.41
N ILE A 9 0.70 -11.11 -16.30
CA ILE A 9 1.59 -12.27 -16.13
C ILE A 9 2.53 -12.40 -17.33
N SER A 10 1.99 -12.38 -18.55
CA SER A 10 2.81 -12.47 -19.77
C SER A 10 3.90 -11.40 -19.83
N ARG A 11 3.55 -10.15 -19.47
CA ARG A 11 4.52 -9.05 -19.38
C ARG A 11 5.50 -9.24 -18.23
N GLY A 12 5.01 -9.63 -17.05
CA GLY A 12 5.84 -9.90 -15.87
C GLY A 12 6.92 -10.93 -16.14
N LEU A 13 6.55 -12.04 -16.79
CA LEU A 13 7.48 -13.10 -17.21
C LEU A 13 8.51 -12.60 -18.23
N ALA A 14 8.08 -11.81 -19.22
CA ALA A 14 8.98 -11.23 -20.21
C ALA A 14 9.98 -10.23 -19.58
N TYR A 15 9.59 -9.53 -18.52
CA TYR A 15 10.44 -8.53 -17.83
C TYR A 15 11.34 -9.14 -16.75
N ALA A 16 10.97 -10.31 -16.21
CA ALA A 16 11.66 -10.96 -15.09
C ALA A 16 13.18 -11.16 -15.29
N PRO A 17 13.71 -11.51 -16.48
CA PRO A 17 15.15 -11.65 -16.69
C PRO A 17 15.94 -10.33 -16.57
N TYR A 18 15.26 -9.19 -16.68
CA TYR A 18 15.88 -7.87 -16.77
C TYR A 18 15.65 -6.99 -15.53
N ALA A 19 14.84 -7.45 -14.57
CA ALA A 19 14.47 -6.69 -13.38
C ALA A 19 14.72 -7.50 -12.11
N ASP A 20 15.24 -6.85 -11.07
CA ASP A 20 15.41 -7.48 -9.75
C ASP A 20 14.07 -7.78 -9.08
N LEU A 21 13.12 -6.85 -9.21
CA LEU A 21 11.75 -6.97 -8.72
C LEU A 21 10.75 -6.74 -9.84
N VAL A 22 9.64 -7.48 -9.80
CA VAL A 22 8.49 -7.27 -10.69
C VAL A 22 7.27 -6.82 -9.88
N TRP A 23 6.55 -5.83 -10.41
CA TRP A 23 5.34 -5.26 -9.82
C TRP A 23 4.22 -5.27 -10.86
N CYS A 24 3.09 -5.88 -10.50
CA CYS A 24 1.83 -5.75 -11.22
C CYS A 24 0.95 -4.72 -10.51
N GLU A 25 0.57 -3.65 -11.20
CA GLU A 25 -0.38 -2.70 -10.65
C GLU A 25 -1.80 -3.30 -10.61
N THR A 26 -2.53 -3.01 -9.53
CA THR A 26 -3.88 -3.55 -9.28
C THR A 26 -4.87 -2.40 -9.05
N SER A 27 -6.14 -2.63 -9.35
CA SER A 27 -7.22 -1.66 -9.13
C SER A 27 -7.96 -1.85 -7.81
N THR A 28 -7.83 -3.02 -7.18
CA THR A 28 -8.46 -3.36 -5.90
C THR A 28 -7.50 -4.20 -5.04
N PRO A 29 -7.58 -4.10 -3.69
CA PRO A 29 -6.77 -4.92 -2.80
C PRO A 29 -7.31 -6.34 -2.75
N ASP A 30 -6.82 -7.21 -3.64
CA ASP A 30 -7.26 -8.61 -3.78
C ASP A 30 -6.06 -9.58 -3.63
N LEU A 31 -6.13 -10.40 -2.58
CA LEU A 31 -5.09 -11.41 -2.28
C LEU A 31 -5.12 -12.59 -3.25
N ALA A 32 -6.27 -12.93 -3.83
CA ALA A 32 -6.38 -14.00 -4.82
C ALA A 32 -5.73 -13.59 -6.14
N GLU A 33 -5.93 -12.34 -6.57
CA GLU A 33 -5.23 -11.79 -7.74
C GLU A 33 -3.71 -11.72 -7.51
N ALA A 34 -3.28 -11.24 -6.35
CA ALA A 34 -1.87 -11.19 -5.97
C ALA A 34 -1.24 -12.61 -5.95
N LYS A 35 -1.96 -13.58 -5.37
CA LYS A 35 -1.53 -14.97 -5.33
C LYS A 35 -1.38 -15.56 -6.74
N ARG A 36 -2.37 -15.37 -7.62
CA ARG A 36 -2.32 -15.85 -9.00
C ARG A 36 -1.11 -15.30 -9.76
N PHE A 37 -0.82 -14.01 -9.60
CA PHE A 37 0.36 -13.40 -10.21
C PHE A 37 1.66 -13.99 -9.64
N ALA A 38 1.75 -14.12 -8.31
CA ALA A 38 2.92 -14.66 -7.64
C ALA A 38 3.21 -16.11 -8.02
N GLU A 39 2.20 -16.97 -8.06
CA GLU A 39 2.34 -18.38 -8.46
C GLU A 39 2.83 -18.52 -9.90
N ALA A 40 2.29 -17.72 -10.82
CA ALA A 40 2.74 -17.73 -12.22
C ALA A 40 4.20 -17.26 -12.36
N MET A 41 4.60 -16.24 -11.60
CA MET A 41 5.99 -15.76 -11.58
C MET A 41 6.94 -16.80 -11.00
N GLN A 42 6.57 -17.44 -9.89
CA GLN A 42 7.41 -18.44 -9.22
C GLN A 42 7.54 -19.74 -10.01
N ALA A 43 6.54 -20.09 -10.84
CA ALA A 43 6.61 -21.27 -11.71
C ALA A 43 7.79 -21.19 -12.69
N GLU A 44 8.07 -20.01 -13.24
CA GLU A 44 9.16 -19.78 -14.20
C GLU A 44 10.43 -19.20 -13.53
N PHE A 45 10.25 -18.39 -12.48
CA PHE A 45 11.33 -17.71 -11.76
C PHE A 45 11.12 -17.83 -10.23
N PRO A 46 11.45 -18.97 -9.62
CA PRO A 46 11.17 -19.26 -8.20
C PRO A 46 11.72 -18.22 -7.22
N ASP A 47 12.89 -17.66 -7.52
CA ASP A 47 13.59 -16.69 -6.67
C ASP A 47 13.25 -15.23 -7.02
N LYS A 48 12.30 -14.97 -7.94
CA LYS A 48 11.96 -13.61 -8.34
C LYS A 48 11.26 -12.88 -7.21
N MET A 49 11.89 -11.81 -6.73
CA MET A 49 11.27 -10.92 -5.76
C MET A 49 10.14 -10.12 -6.40
N LEU A 50 9.03 -9.96 -5.67
CA LEU A 50 7.89 -9.18 -6.13
C LEU A 50 7.74 -7.91 -5.30
N ALA A 51 7.13 -6.89 -5.91
CA ALA A 51 6.75 -5.66 -5.23
C ALA A 51 5.24 -5.41 -5.33
N TYR A 52 4.67 -4.79 -4.30
CA TYR A 52 3.24 -4.53 -4.20
C TYR A 52 2.94 -3.12 -3.66
N ASN A 53 2.10 -2.38 -4.39
CA ASN A 53 1.55 -1.10 -3.95
C ASN A 53 0.27 -1.33 -3.14
N CYS A 54 0.34 -1.13 -1.83
CA CYS A 54 -0.84 -1.04 -0.96
C CYS A 54 -1.50 0.33 -1.18
N SER A 55 -2.20 0.49 -2.31
CA SER A 55 -2.61 1.81 -2.78
C SER A 55 -3.51 2.56 -1.79
N PRO A 56 -3.23 3.85 -1.50
CA PRO A 56 -4.10 4.68 -0.68
C PRO A 56 -5.35 5.16 -1.44
N SER A 57 -5.44 4.93 -2.75
CA SER A 57 -6.65 5.20 -3.52
C SER A 57 -7.75 4.17 -3.29
N PHE A 58 -7.41 3.00 -2.73
CA PHE A 58 -8.38 1.97 -2.40
C PHE A 58 -9.21 2.39 -1.18
N ASN A 59 -10.51 2.12 -1.24
CA ASN A 59 -11.34 2.18 -0.04
C ASN A 59 -11.23 0.85 0.72
N TRP A 60 -10.14 0.69 1.48
CA TRP A 60 -9.79 -0.54 2.20
C TRP A 60 -10.94 -1.10 3.05
N LYS A 61 -11.59 -0.27 3.86
CA LYS A 61 -12.69 -0.71 4.75
C LYS A 61 -13.99 -1.05 4.01
N ALA A 62 -14.16 -0.58 2.77
CA ALA A 62 -15.29 -0.99 1.95
C ALA A 62 -15.01 -2.29 1.20
N ALA A 63 -13.74 -2.57 0.90
CA ALA A 63 -13.33 -3.76 0.16
C ALA A 63 -13.08 -4.97 1.07
N LEU A 64 -12.57 -4.76 2.29
CA LEU A 64 -12.07 -5.81 3.17
C LEU A 64 -12.51 -5.58 4.62
N ASP A 65 -12.63 -6.67 5.38
CA ASP A 65 -12.82 -6.63 6.82
C ASP A 65 -11.52 -6.29 7.57
N ASP A 66 -11.64 -5.86 8.83
CA ASP A 66 -10.50 -5.39 9.64
C ASP A 66 -9.44 -6.49 9.90
N ASP A 67 -9.85 -7.77 10.02
CA ASP A 67 -8.91 -8.88 10.23
C ASP A 67 -8.10 -9.13 8.96
N THR A 68 -8.74 -9.07 7.79
CA THR A 68 -8.09 -9.19 6.48
C THR A 68 -7.13 -8.03 6.22
N ILE A 69 -7.52 -6.79 6.54
CA ILE A 69 -6.64 -5.62 6.44
C ILE A 69 -5.40 -5.81 7.32
N ALA A 70 -5.57 -6.27 8.55
CA ALA A 70 -4.48 -6.43 9.51
C ALA A 70 -3.43 -7.47 9.08
N LYS A 71 -3.83 -8.50 8.33
CA LYS A 71 -2.94 -9.57 7.85
C LYS A 71 -2.47 -9.40 6.40
N PHE A 72 -3.05 -8.47 5.64
CA PHE A 72 -2.84 -8.32 4.19
C PHE A 72 -1.35 -8.32 3.79
N GLN A 73 -0.55 -7.47 4.41
CA GLN A 73 0.89 -7.36 4.09
C GLN A 73 1.69 -8.63 4.43
N ARG A 74 1.26 -9.34 5.48
CA ARG A 74 1.90 -10.59 5.90
C ARG A 74 1.63 -11.71 4.90
N GLU A 75 0.39 -11.79 4.41
CA GLU A 75 0.00 -12.75 3.39
C GLU A 75 0.72 -12.46 2.06
N LEU A 76 0.80 -11.19 1.64
CA LEU A 76 1.63 -10.78 0.50
C LEU A 76 3.11 -11.17 0.70
N GLY A 77 3.64 -10.95 1.90
CA GLY A 77 5.01 -11.35 2.24
C GLY A 77 5.23 -12.85 2.07
N ALA A 78 4.27 -13.69 2.48
CA ALA A 78 4.34 -15.13 2.27
C ALA A 78 4.34 -15.53 0.78
N MET A 79 3.71 -14.73 -0.08
CA MET A 79 3.67 -14.93 -1.54
C MET A 79 4.92 -14.41 -2.28
N GLY A 80 5.92 -13.85 -1.59
CA GLY A 80 7.14 -13.35 -2.22
C GLY A 80 7.14 -11.86 -2.56
N TYR A 81 6.12 -11.11 -2.15
CA TYR A 81 6.12 -9.64 -2.20
C TYR A 81 7.05 -9.06 -1.12
N ARG A 82 8.35 -8.99 -1.44
CA ARG A 82 9.43 -8.56 -0.54
C ARG A 82 9.49 -7.06 -0.34
N PHE A 83 9.01 -6.29 -1.30
CA PHE A 83 8.93 -4.84 -1.20
C PHE A 83 7.48 -4.36 -1.28
N GLN A 84 6.98 -3.79 -0.19
CA GLN A 84 5.60 -3.33 -0.09
C GLN A 84 5.59 -1.85 0.33
N PHE A 85 4.74 -1.05 -0.31
CA PHE A 85 4.73 0.39 -0.10
C PHE A 85 3.33 0.99 -0.26
N ILE A 86 3.13 2.17 0.33
CA ILE A 86 1.94 3.02 0.13
C ILE A 86 2.40 4.29 -0.57
N THR A 87 2.10 4.43 -1.85
CA THR A 87 2.66 5.49 -2.73
C THR A 87 2.46 6.91 -2.21
N LEU A 88 1.26 7.23 -1.71
CA LEU A 88 0.88 8.59 -1.30
C LEU A 88 0.67 8.76 0.21
N ALA A 89 1.21 7.86 1.04
CA ALA A 89 1.06 7.95 2.50
C ALA A 89 1.50 9.31 3.07
N GLY A 90 2.65 9.83 2.62
CA GLY A 90 3.16 11.13 3.05
C GLY A 90 2.26 12.30 2.63
N TRP A 91 1.71 12.25 1.41
CA TRP A 91 0.79 13.27 0.92
C TRP A 91 -0.51 13.30 1.74
N HIS A 92 -1.11 12.14 2.01
CA HIS A 92 -2.31 12.04 2.83
C HIS A 92 -2.06 12.49 4.27
N ALA A 93 -0.95 12.05 4.89
CA ALA A 93 -0.61 12.43 6.25
C ALA A 93 -0.40 13.96 6.40
N LEU A 94 0.31 14.57 5.46
CA LEU A 94 0.59 16.00 5.45
C LEU A 94 -0.69 16.82 5.27
N ASN A 95 -1.51 16.49 4.26
CA ASN A 95 -2.73 17.26 3.97
C ASN A 95 -3.78 17.09 5.07
N ALA A 96 -4.00 15.86 5.56
CA ALA A 96 -4.96 15.61 6.64
C ALA A 96 -4.54 16.32 7.93
N SER A 97 -3.27 16.23 8.32
CA SER A 97 -2.78 16.88 9.54
C SER A 97 -2.87 18.40 9.48
N MET A 98 -2.50 19.00 8.35
CA MET A 98 -2.58 20.45 8.16
C MET A 98 -4.04 20.94 8.08
N PHE A 99 -4.92 20.18 7.45
CA PHE A 99 -6.34 20.49 7.39
C PHE A 99 -6.97 20.50 8.79
N GLU A 100 -6.74 19.46 9.58
CA GLU A 100 -7.25 19.37 10.95
C GLU A 100 -6.66 20.46 11.86
N LEU A 101 -5.36 20.78 11.70
CA LEU A 101 -4.73 21.89 12.41
C LEU A 101 -5.40 23.23 12.08
N SER A 102 -5.56 23.54 10.79
CA SER A 102 -6.14 24.79 10.31
C SER A 102 -7.60 24.95 10.79
N LYS A 103 -8.39 23.87 10.70
CA LYS A 103 -9.76 23.82 11.22
C LYS A 103 -9.83 24.04 12.73
N GLY A 104 -8.87 23.48 13.48
CA GLY A 104 -8.73 23.69 14.92
C GLY A 104 -8.41 25.15 15.28
N ILE A 105 -7.46 25.77 14.56
CA ILE A 105 -7.10 27.19 14.74
C ILE A 105 -8.31 28.09 14.48
N TYR A 106 -9.02 27.85 13.37
CA TYR A 106 -10.20 28.63 12.99
C TYR A 106 -11.32 28.56 14.04
N ARG A 107 -11.63 27.35 14.54
CA ARG A 107 -12.72 27.14 15.50
C ARG A 107 -12.42 27.61 16.93
N GLN A 108 -11.15 27.58 17.37
CA GLN A 108 -10.81 27.77 18.79
C GLN A 108 -9.87 28.94 19.09
N ARG A 109 -9.55 29.81 18.11
CA ARG A 109 -8.67 31.00 18.25
C ARG A 109 -7.38 30.73 19.05
N TYR A 110 -6.30 30.31 18.39
CA TYR A 110 -4.90 30.19 18.88
C TYR A 110 -4.59 29.33 20.14
N VAL A 111 -5.48 29.22 21.14
CA VAL A 111 -5.18 28.64 22.46
C VAL A 111 -4.87 27.14 22.42
N ARG A 112 -5.39 26.41 21.42
CA ARG A 112 -5.13 24.97 21.29
C ARG A 112 -3.82 24.61 20.57
N LEU A 113 -3.23 25.55 19.81
CA LEU A 113 -1.98 25.32 19.08
C LEU A 113 -0.83 24.98 20.05
N CYS A 114 -0.71 25.74 21.14
CA CYS A 114 0.31 25.50 22.17
C CYS A 114 0.11 24.17 22.92
N ARG A 115 -1.13 23.67 23.03
CA ARG A 115 -1.41 22.39 23.72
C ARG A 115 -1.21 21.18 22.80
N ALA A 116 -1.61 21.27 21.52
CA ALA A 116 -1.52 20.16 20.58
C ALA A 116 -0.08 19.81 20.20
N THR A 117 0.79 20.81 20.01
CA THR A 117 2.23 20.59 19.76
C THR A 117 2.94 20.04 21.00
N ALA A 118 2.60 20.53 22.20
CA ALA A 118 3.22 20.10 23.45
C ALA A 118 2.86 18.66 23.87
N THR A 119 1.66 18.16 23.53
CA THR A 119 1.20 16.83 23.99
C THR A 119 1.79 15.67 23.17
N ARG A 120 2.01 15.87 21.86
CA ARG A 120 2.58 14.82 20.98
C ARG A 120 4.09 14.63 21.14
N VAL A 121 4.85 15.68 21.47
CA VAL A 121 6.30 15.57 21.71
C VAL A 121 6.62 14.80 23.00
N ARG A 122 5.70 14.79 23.99
CA ARG A 122 5.91 14.08 25.27
C ARG A 122 5.71 12.56 25.23
N HIS A 123 5.01 12.03 24.23
CA HIS A 123 4.70 10.59 24.12
C HIS A 123 5.58 9.86 23.08
N GLY A 124 6.64 10.51 22.59
CA GLY A 124 7.63 9.92 21.69
C GLY A 124 8.94 9.53 22.38
N ARG A 125 8.89 9.09 23.65
CA ARG A 125 9.98 8.40 24.35
C ARG A 125 9.45 7.07 24.88
#